data_AF-A0A935S2L1-F1
#
_entry.id   AF-A0A935S2L1-F1
#
_cell.length_a   1.000
_cell.length_b   1.000
_cell.length_c   1.000
_cell.angle_alpha   90.00
_cell.angle_beta   90.00
_cell.angle_gamma   90.00
#
_symmetry.space_group_name_H-M   'P 1'
#
loop_
_entity.id
_entity.type
_entity.pdbx_description
1 polymer ?
#
loop_
_entity_poly.entity_id
_entity_poly.type
_entity_poly.pdbx_seq_one_letter_code
_entity_poly.pdbx_strand_id
1 'polypeptide(L)'
;MAHHPKNGKIVLEKYFGTYTKDSLWYWASASKSLAGFITGIAQQKGYININNSVSSYIGNGWSSATLPQELQIKVKDLLKMTSGLNDAPTTPCTNEDTAKVCLQYLTTPATRWAYHTGAYKKVQDVVSATVGISYNQITNNWVEAFTGMSGFWFDQHYNSKARDMARFGLLCLNKGIWANDTL
;
A
#
# COMPACT_ATOMS: atom_id res chain seq x y z
N MET A 1 -18.62 8.46 6.63
CA MET A 1 -17.92 9.70 6.26
C MET A 1 -18.00 9.87 4.74
N ALA A 2 -18.38 11.03 4.22
CA ALA A 2 -18.41 11.27 2.77
C ALA A 2 -17.74 12.63 2.48
N HIS A 3 -16.70 12.63 1.64
CA HIS A 3 -15.94 13.81 1.23
C HIS A 3 -15.93 13.88 -0.29
N HIS A 4 -16.46 14.97 -0.87
CA HIS A 4 -16.41 15.24 -2.31
C HIS A 4 -15.70 16.56 -2.57
N PRO A 5 -14.40 16.55 -2.91
CA PRO A 5 -13.72 17.73 -3.41
C PRO A 5 -14.21 18.07 -4.83
N LYS A 6 -14.56 19.33 -5.09
CA LYS A 6 -14.78 19.87 -6.45
C LYS A 6 -13.91 21.10 -6.62
N ASN A 7 -13.04 21.11 -7.64
CA ASN A 7 -12.09 22.20 -7.92
C ASN A 7 -11.20 22.58 -6.70
N GLY A 8 -10.75 21.59 -5.92
CA GLY A 8 -9.91 21.83 -4.75
C GLY A 8 -10.62 22.46 -3.54
N LYS A 9 -11.95 22.65 -3.60
CA LYS A 9 -12.76 23.20 -2.51
C LYS A 9 -13.61 22.11 -1.85
N ILE A 10 -13.80 22.24 -0.54
CA ILE A 10 -14.72 21.39 0.23
C ILE A 10 -16.14 21.85 -0.09
N VAL A 11 -16.93 20.98 -0.74
CA VAL A 11 -18.35 21.24 -1.06
C VAL A 11 -19.27 20.77 0.06
N LEU A 12 -18.90 19.69 0.75
CA LEU A 12 -19.62 19.12 1.88
C LEU A 12 -18.65 18.43 2.82
N GLU A 13 -18.84 18.64 4.12
CA GLU A 13 -18.12 17.97 5.18
C GLU A 13 -19.10 17.69 6.33
N LYS A 14 -19.23 16.42 6.73
CA LYS A 14 -20.16 16.01 7.78
C LYS A 14 -19.58 14.85 8.58
N TYR A 15 -19.70 14.96 9.90
CA TYR A 15 -19.30 13.97 10.88
C TYR A 15 -20.53 13.44 11.62
N PHE A 16 -20.49 12.18 12.03
CA PHE A 16 -21.63 11.48 12.62
C PHE A 16 -21.22 10.83 13.96
N GLY A 17 -22.18 10.72 14.88
CA GLY A 17 -21.94 10.19 16.22
C GLY A 17 -20.92 11.05 16.98
N THR A 18 -19.88 10.41 17.51
CA THR A 18 -18.80 11.07 18.25
C THR A 18 -17.63 11.52 17.39
N TYR A 19 -17.67 11.29 16.07
CA TYR A 19 -16.59 11.72 15.17
C TYR A 19 -16.57 13.23 15.01
N THR A 20 -15.37 13.78 14.95
CA THR A 20 -15.11 15.18 14.67
C THR A 20 -14.13 15.31 13.50
N LYS A 21 -13.87 16.54 13.07
CA LYS A 21 -12.84 16.84 12.05
C LYS A 21 -11.44 16.37 12.42
N ASP A 22 -11.18 16.17 13.71
CA ASP A 22 -9.88 15.80 14.24
C ASP A 22 -9.79 14.32 14.61
N SER A 23 -10.88 13.56 14.48
CA SER A 23 -10.89 12.12 14.69
C SER A 23 -10.02 11.40 13.65
N LEU A 24 -9.16 10.52 14.13
CA LEU A 24 -8.41 9.58 13.30
C LEU A 24 -9.28 8.39 12.93
N TRP A 25 -9.07 7.86 11.73
CA TRP A 25 -9.71 6.65 11.26
C TRP A 25 -8.73 5.83 10.43
N TYR A 26 -8.77 4.51 10.59
CA TYR A 26 -7.98 3.58 9.78
C TYR A 26 -8.63 3.44 8.39
N TRP A 27 -7.84 3.54 7.33
CA TRP A 27 -8.36 3.55 5.96
C TRP A 27 -8.77 2.17 5.45
N ALA A 28 -8.50 1.11 6.21
CA ALA A 28 -8.66 -0.27 5.78
C ALA A 28 -8.04 -0.49 4.39
N SER A 29 -8.77 -1.11 3.46
CA SER A 29 -8.28 -1.35 2.09
C SER A 29 -8.00 -0.10 1.27
N ALA A 30 -8.50 1.09 1.64
CA ALA A 30 -8.12 2.33 0.94
C ALA A 30 -6.64 2.68 1.15
N SER A 31 -5.98 2.16 2.20
CA SER A 31 -4.52 2.28 2.36
C SER A 31 -3.75 1.68 1.19
N LYS A 32 -4.31 0.68 0.50
CA LYS A 32 -3.63 0.03 -0.63
C LYS A 32 -3.39 0.99 -1.80
N SER A 33 -4.24 2.00 -1.96
CA SER A 33 -4.03 3.06 -2.96
C SER A 33 -2.82 3.93 -2.61
N LEU A 34 -2.67 4.33 -1.34
CA LEU A 34 -1.53 5.11 -0.89
C LEU A 34 -0.22 4.30 -0.97
N ALA A 35 -0.22 3.05 -0.53
CA ALA A 35 0.96 2.21 -0.62
C ALA A 35 1.35 1.87 -2.08
N GLY A 36 0.37 1.72 -2.98
CA GLY A 36 0.62 1.63 -4.42
C GLY A 36 1.24 2.89 -5.00
N PHE A 37 0.76 4.08 -4.59
CA PHE A 37 1.33 5.37 -4.97
C PHE A 37 2.78 5.52 -4.50
N ILE A 38 3.07 5.21 -3.23
CA ILE A 38 4.42 5.22 -2.66
C ILE A 38 5.36 4.26 -3.39
N THR A 39 4.85 3.09 -3.80
CA THR A 39 5.64 2.14 -4.61
C THR A 39 5.96 2.71 -6.00
N GLY A 40 5.03 3.46 -6.60
CA GLY A 40 5.27 4.21 -7.83
C GLY A 40 6.39 5.24 -7.68
N ILE A 41 6.38 6.01 -6.59
CA ILE A 41 7.45 6.96 -6.25
C ILE A 41 8.78 6.22 -6.07
N ALA A 42 8.79 5.11 -5.33
CA ALA A 42 10.01 4.31 -5.12
C ALA A 42 10.60 3.83 -6.45
N GLN A 43 9.75 3.43 -7.40
CA GLN A 43 10.20 3.08 -8.75
C GLN A 43 10.73 4.29 -9.53
N GLN A 44 10.04 5.43 -9.49
CA GLN A 44 10.49 6.66 -10.16
C GLN A 44 11.84 7.15 -9.61
N LYS A 45 12.08 6.99 -8.32
CA LYS A 45 13.36 7.31 -7.65
C LYS A 45 14.44 6.24 -7.84
N GLY A 46 14.14 5.13 -8.53
CA GLY A 46 15.11 4.08 -8.85
C GLY A 46 15.38 3.06 -7.73
N TYR A 47 14.63 3.08 -6.62
CA TYR A 47 14.80 2.10 -5.53
C TYR A 47 14.29 0.70 -5.90
N ILE A 48 13.26 0.63 -6.74
CA ILE A 48 12.59 -0.63 -7.13
C ILE A 48 12.34 -0.65 -8.64
N ASN A 49 12.42 -1.83 -9.25
CA ASN A 49 11.81 -2.13 -10.53
C ASN A 49 10.69 -3.14 -10.27
N ILE A 50 9.44 -2.79 -10.56
CA ILE A 50 8.30 -3.65 -10.21
C ILE A 50 8.25 -4.96 -11.00
N ASN A 51 9.09 -5.10 -12.03
CA ASN A 51 9.24 -6.33 -12.80
C ASN A 51 10.25 -7.31 -12.19
N ASN A 52 10.99 -6.90 -11.16
CA ASN A 52 11.89 -7.78 -10.43
C ASN A 52 11.11 -8.64 -9.42
N SER A 53 11.72 -9.77 -9.06
CA SER A 53 11.21 -10.66 -8.02
C SER A 53 11.15 -9.92 -6.69
N VAL A 54 10.12 -10.21 -5.89
CA VAL A 54 10.03 -9.75 -4.49
C VAL A 54 11.27 -10.19 -3.70
N SER A 55 11.75 -11.41 -3.94
CA SER A 55 12.91 -11.97 -3.24
C SER A 55 14.22 -11.23 -3.54
N SER A 56 14.30 -10.48 -4.65
CA SER A 56 15.45 -9.62 -4.93
C SER A 56 15.60 -8.45 -3.96
N TYR A 57 14.55 -8.13 -3.20
CA TYR A 57 14.53 -6.98 -2.29
C TYR A 57 14.46 -7.36 -0.82
N ILE A 58 13.70 -8.40 -0.47
CA ILE A 58 13.50 -8.82 0.92
C ILE A 58 14.11 -10.19 1.24
N GLY A 59 14.94 -10.70 0.32
CA GLY A 59 15.57 -12.02 0.45
C GLY A 59 14.62 -13.17 0.14
N ASN A 60 15.15 -14.39 0.21
CA ASN A 60 14.39 -15.61 -0.06
C ASN A 60 13.66 -16.12 1.18
N GLY A 61 12.64 -16.94 0.98
CA GLY A 61 11.91 -17.61 2.04
C GLY A 61 10.93 -16.70 2.78
N TRP A 62 10.45 -15.64 2.13
CA TRP A 62 9.41 -14.77 2.66
C TRP A 62 8.01 -15.38 2.52
N SER A 63 7.87 -16.43 1.70
CA SER A 63 6.66 -17.24 1.50
C SER A 63 6.90 -18.73 1.76
N SER A 64 5.83 -19.52 1.80
CA SER A 64 5.90 -21.00 1.82
C SER A 64 6.06 -21.62 0.43
N ALA A 65 6.18 -20.82 -0.64
CA ALA A 65 6.45 -21.34 -1.97
C ALA A 65 7.86 -21.96 -2.03
N THR A 66 8.06 -22.92 -2.94
CA THR A 66 9.43 -23.38 -3.25
C THR A 66 10.25 -22.24 -3.84
N LEU A 67 11.58 -22.28 -3.71
CA LEU A 67 12.44 -21.21 -4.23
C LEU A 67 12.17 -20.90 -5.72
N PRO A 68 12.06 -21.88 -6.64
CA PRO A 68 11.74 -21.58 -8.04
C PRO A 68 10.39 -20.87 -8.23
N GLN A 69 9.38 -21.18 -7.41
CA GLN A 69 8.07 -20.53 -7.46
C GLN A 69 8.13 -19.12 -6.86
N GLU A 70 8.79 -18.96 -5.71
CA GLU A 70 8.92 -17.66 -5.03
C GLU A 70 9.65 -16.64 -5.91
N LEU A 71 10.72 -17.07 -6.60
CA LEU A 71 11.47 -16.22 -7.52
C LEU A 71 10.65 -15.73 -8.72
N GLN A 72 9.54 -16.39 -9.06
CA GLN A 72 8.64 -15.93 -10.12
C GLN A 72 7.70 -14.80 -9.68
N ILE A 73 7.48 -14.62 -8.36
CA ILE A 73 6.56 -13.61 -7.84
C ILE A 73 7.24 -12.24 -7.92
N LYS A 74 6.74 -11.37 -8.78
CA LYS A 74 7.24 -10.00 -8.96
C LYS A 74 6.51 -9.02 -8.08
N VAL A 75 7.13 -7.88 -7.79
CA VAL A 75 6.51 -6.80 -7.01
C VAL A 75 5.18 -6.35 -7.64
N LYS A 76 5.11 -6.27 -8.97
CA LYS A 76 3.86 -5.94 -9.68
C LYS A 76 2.75 -6.97 -9.47
N ASP A 77 3.08 -8.23 -9.22
CA ASP A 77 2.08 -9.27 -9.00
C ASP A 77 1.42 -9.10 -7.63
N LEU A 78 2.17 -8.61 -6.63
CA LEU A 78 1.61 -8.18 -5.35
C LEU A 78 0.68 -6.96 -5.51
N LEU A 79 1.15 -5.93 -6.24
CA LEU A 79 0.38 -4.70 -6.49
C LEU A 79 -0.95 -4.97 -7.23
N LYS A 80 -0.93 -5.91 -8.17
CA LYS A 80 -2.09 -6.27 -9.00
C LYS A 80 -2.94 -7.41 -8.43
N MET A 81 -2.55 -7.96 -7.28
CA MET A 81 -3.23 -9.09 -6.65
C MET A 81 -3.30 -10.33 -7.57
N THR A 82 -2.17 -10.64 -8.19
CA THR A 82 -1.97 -11.76 -9.12
C THR A 82 -0.75 -12.61 -8.74
N SER A 83 -0.40 -12.62 -7.44
CA SER A 83 0.80 -13.31 -6.94
C SER A 83 0.78 -14.83 -7.12
N GLY A 84 -0.40 -15.42 -7.37
CA GLY A 84 -0.57 -16.87 -7.40
C GLY A 84 -0.57 -17.53 -6.01
N LEU A 85 -0.51 -16.74 -4.94
CA LEU A 85 -0.65 -17.23 -3.56
C LEU A 85 -2.12 -17.55 -3.23
N ASN A 86 -2.32 -18.46 -2.29
CA ASN A 86 -3.62 -18.93 -1.83
C ASN A 86 -4.30 -17.85 -0.96
N ASP A 87 -5.39 -17.28 -1.46
CA ASP A 87 -6.23 -16.29 -0.78
C ASP A 87 -7.33 -16.92 0.08
N ALA A 88 -7.41 -18.25 0.14
CA ALA A 88 -8.25 -19.00 1.06
C ALA A 88 -7.43 -20.09 1.77
N PRO A 89 -6.39 -19.71 2.55
CA PRO A 89 -5.63 -20.69 3.31
C PRO A 89 -6.50 -21.29 4.42
N THR A 90 -6.17 -22.51 4.83
CA THR A 90 -6.85 -23.16 5.95
C THR A 90 -6.43 -22.53 7.27
N THR A 91 -7.32 -22.57 8.27
CA THR A 91 -7.04 -22.19 9.67
C THR A 91 -5.71 -22.82 10.15
N PRO A 92 -4.87 -22.08 10.89
CA PRO A 92 -5.11 -20.77 11.51
C PRO A 92 -4.86 -19.54 10.61
N CYS A 93 -4.47 -19.74 9.35
CA CYS A 93 -4.15 -18.63 8.45
C CYS A 93 -5.39 -18.00 7.81
N THR A 94 -5.25 -16.75 7.43
CA THR A 94 -6.22 -15.94 6.69
C THR A 94 -5.54 -15.24 5.50
N ASN A 95 -6.32 -14.65 4.60
CA ASN A 95 -5.79 -13.88 3.49
C ASN A 95 -5.14 -12.54 3.90
N GLU A 96 -5.17 -12.18 5.18
CA GLU A 96 -4.56 -10.97 5.75
C GLU A 96 -3.19 -11.22 6.39
N ASP A 97 -2.85 -12.48 6.67
CA ASP A 97 -1.62 -12.86 7.34
C ASP A 97 -0.38 -12.69 6.44
N THR A 98 0.68 -12.14 7.03
CA THR A 98 1.96 -11.87 6.35
C THR A 98 3.06 -12.87 6.72
N ALA A 99 2.76 -13.78 7.66
CA ALA A 99 3.69 -14.81 8.09
C ALA A 99 3.96 -15.79 6.94
N LYS A 100 5.22 -16.19 6.79
CA LYS A 100 5.68 -17.13 5.75
C LYS A 100 4.74 -18.33 5.58
N VAL A 101 4.38 -18.97 6.70
CA VAL A 101 3.53 -20.17 6.75
C VAL A 101 2.13 -19.96 6.15
N CYS A 102 1.63 -18.72 6.16
CA CYS A 102 0.32 -18.35 5.62
C CYS A 102 0.38 -17.87 4.17
N LEU A 103 1.56 -17.56 3.65
CA LEU A 103 1.78 -17.16 2.26
C LEU A 103 2.05 -18.40 1.39
N GLN A 104 1.01 -19.19 1.16
CA GLN A 104 1.09 -20.49 0.49
C GLN A 104 0.93 -20.35 -1.02
N TYR A 105 1.72 -21.09 -1.80
CA TYR A 105 1.58 -21.11 -3.26
C TYR A 105 0.32 -21.87 -3.69
N LEU A 106 -0.37 -21.37 -4.73
CA LEU A 106 -1.52 -22.04 -5.33
C LEU A 106 -1.40 -22.21 -6.85
N THR A 107 -0.93 -21.19 -7.57
CA THR A 107 -0.78 -21.21 -9.03
C THR A 107 0.33 -20.28 -9.49
N THR A 108 0.70 -20.37 -10.77
CA THR A 108 1.71 -19.50 -11.40
C THR A 108 1.32 -18.02 -11.26
N PRO A 109 2.25 -17.13 -10.87
CA PRO A 109 1.99 -15.69 -10.82
C PRO A 109 1.46 -15.15 -12.15
N ALA A 110 0.68 -14.08 -12.10
CA ALA A 110 0.00 -13.44 -13.24
C ALA A 110 -1.08 -14.29 -13.97
N THR A 111 -1.36 -15.53 -13.55
CA THR A 111 -2.39 -16.37 -14.20
C THR A 111 -3.78 -16.31 -13.55
N ARG A 112 -3.86 -15.78 -12.32
CA ARG A 112 -5.10 -15.69 -11.54
C ARG A 112 -5.14 -14.37 -10.75
N TRP A 113 -6.26 -13.67 -10.79
CA TRP A 113 -6.53 -12.56 -9.88
C TRP A 113 -7.19 -13.07 -8.59
N ALA A 114 -6.67 -12.66 -7.43
CA ALA A 114 -7.14 -13.10 -6.12
C ALA A 114 -6.84 -12.03 -5.05
N TYR A 115 -7.87 -11.56 -4.34
CA TYR A 115 -7.73 -10.48 -3.36
C TYR A 115 -7.02 -10.95 -2.08
N HIS A 116 -5.70 -10.72 -2.01
CA HIS A 116 -4.85 -11.22 -0.93
C HIS A 116 -4.11 -10.08 -0.21
N THR A 117 -4.65 -9.65 0.94
CA THR A 117 -4.11 -8.53 1.74
C THR A 117 -2.71 -8.84 2.29
N GLY A 118 -2.48 -10.04 2.82
CA GLY A 118 -1.20 -10.48 3.39
C GLY A 118 -0.05 -10.48 2.36
N ALA A 119 -0.32 -10.94 1.14
CA ALA A 119 0.64 -10.87 0.04
C ALA A 119 0.90 -9.42 -0.39
N TYR A 120 -0.15 -8.62 -0.57
CA TYR A 120 -0.02 -7.20 -0.93
C TYR A 120 0.83 -6.42 0.09
N LYS A 121 0.63 -6.70 1.39
CA LYS A 121 1.34 -6.09 2.52
C LYS A 121 2.88 -6.16 2.36
N LYS A 122 3.42 -7.21 1.71
CA LYS A 122 4.85 -7.34 1.38
C LYS A 122 5.43 -6.23 0.49
N VAL A 123 4.60 -5.47 -0.22
CA VAL A 123 5.07 -4.29 -0.97
C VAL A 123 5.65 -3.23 -0.01
N GLN A 124 5.12 -3.09 1.20
CA GLN A 124 5.67 -2.15 2.19
C GLN A 124 7.05 -2.59 2.66
N ASP A 125 7.23 -3.90 2.91
CA ASP A 125 8.53 -4.50 3.26
C ASP A 125 9.57 -4.24 2.17
N VAL A 126 9.22 -4.43 0.89
CA VAL A 126 10.09 -4.18 -0.27
C VAL A 126 10.54 -2.71 -0.32
N VAL A 127 9.61 -1.77 -0.15
CA VAL A 127 9.92 -0.33 -0.16
C VAL A 127 10.79 0.06 1.03
N SER A 128 10.47 -0.39 2.24
CA SER A 128 11.29 -0.08 3.41
C SER A 128 12.69 -0.68 3.32
N ALA A 129 12.82 -1.92 2.85
CA ALA A 129 14.12 -2.59 2.70
C ALA A 129 15.01 -1.87 1.68
N THR A 130 14.44 -1.41 0.56
CA THR A 130 15.21 -0.74 -0.51
C THR A 130 15.61 0.69 -0.19
N VAL A 131 14.78 1.43 0.54
CA VAL A 131 15.06 2.82 0.92
C VAL A 131 15.90 2.89 2.21
N GLY A 132 15.82 1.88 3.07
CA GLY A 132 16.62 1.79 4.30
C GLY A 132 16.05 2.53 5.51
N ILE A 133 14.77 2.92 5.46
CA ILE A 133 14.06 3.61 6.56
C ILE A 133 12.63 3.07 6.70
N SER A 134 11.96 3.39 7.81
CA SER A 134 10.61 2.88 8.08
C SER A 134 9.57 3.43 7.09
N TYR A 135 8.53 2.64 6.82
CA TYR A 135 7.46 3.03 5.89
C TYR A 135 6.74 4.32 6.31
N ASN A 136 6.63 4.57 7.62
CA ASN A 136 6.17 5.84 8.18
C ASN A 136 7.07 7.02 7.79
N GLN A 137 8.39 6.89 7.94
CA GLN A 137 9.33 7.95 7.53
C GLN A 137 9.29 8.18 6.02
N ILE A 138 9.18 7.13 5.21
CA ILE A 138 9.04 7.23 3.75
C ILE A 138 7.77 8.01 3.39
N THR A 139 6.64 7.63 3.98
CA THR A 139 5.35 8.29 3.73
C THR A 139 5.40 9.76 4.15
N ASN A 140 5.98 10.05 5.31
CA ASN A 140 6.16 11.41 5.78
C ASN A 140 7.00 12.25 4.82
N ASN A 141 8.18 11.74 4.44
CA ASN A 141 9.13 12.48 3.62
C ASN A 141 8.65 12.69 2.19
N TRP A 142 7.94 11.72 1.62
CA TRP A 142 7.58 11.76 0.20
C TRP A 142 6.17 12.26 -0.05
N VAL A 143 5.24 12.14 0.89
CA VAL A 143 3.83 12.48 0.68
C VAL A 143 3.35 13.49 1.71
N GLU A 144 3.52 13.23 3.00
CA GLU A 144 2.90 14.07 4.04
C GLU A 144 3.50 15.48 4.09
N ALA A 145 4.84 15.58 4.11
CA ALA A 145 5.55 16.86 4.10
C ALA A 145 5.23 17.69 2.85
N PHE A 146 5.00 17.03 1.70
CA PHE A 146 4.68 17.69 0.43
C PHE A 146 3.24 18.19 0.37
N THR A 147 2.29 17.41 0.91
CA THR A 147 0.85 17.69 0.80
C THR A 147 0.26 18.38 2.04
N GLY A 148 1.00 18.43 3.15
CA GLY A 148 0.48 18.81 4.46
C GLY A 148 -0.50 17.79 5.05
N MET A 149 -0.45 16.53 4.60
CA MET A 149 -1.11 15.42 5.29
C MET A 149 -0.44 15.16 6.63
N SER A 150 -1.13 14.45 7.53
CA SER A 150 -0.54 13.89 8.75
C SER A 150 -1.25 12.60 9.12
N GLY A 151 -0.49 11.52 9.29
CA GLY A 151 -1.03 10.22 9.63
C GLY A 151 0.06 9.24 10.04
N PHE A 152 -0.30 7.96 10.12
CA PHE A 152 0.66 6.90 10.38
C PHE A 152 0.15 5.54 9.93
N TRP A 153 1.09 4.67 9.56
CA TRP A 153 0.88 3.25 9.34
C TRP A 153 0.94 2.49 10.66
N PHE A 154 -0.12 1.73 10.94
CA PHE A 154 -0.19 0.76 12.04
C PHE A 154 -0.82 -0.53 11.51
N ASP A 155 -0.18 -1.68 11.80
CA ASP A 155 -0.49 -2.96 11.16
C ASP A 155 -0.67 -2.85 9.63
N GLN A 156 0.21 -2.06 9.01
CA GLN A 156 0.25 -1.82 7.56
C GLN A 156 -1.04 -1.21 6.97
N HIS A 157 -1.90 -0.64 7.83
CA HIS A 157 -3.01 0.22 7.48
C HIS A 157 -2.67 1.67 7.83
N TYR A 158 -2.96 2.59 6.91
CA TYR A 158 -2.76 4.00 7.13
C TYR A 158 -3.93 4.59 7.92
N ASN A 159 -3.61 5.43 8.90
CA ASN A 159 -4.53 6.11 9.80
C ASN A 159 -4.33 7.62 9.63
N SER A 160 -5.41 8.36 9.44
CA SER A 160 -5.35 9.82 9.35
C SER A 160 -6.69 10.45 9.67
N LYS A 161 -6.76 11.79 9.63
CA LYS A 161 -8.04 12.49 9.57
C LYS A 161 -8.64 12.37 8.18
N ALA A 162 -9.94 12.63 8.11
CA ALA A 162 -10.74 12.68 6.89
C ALA A 162 -10.13 13.56 5.80
N ARG A 163 -9.69 14.75 6.21
CA ARG A 163 -9.17 15.78 5.30
C ARG A 163 -7.85 15.34 4.67
N ASP A 164 -7.04 14.56 5.37
CA ASP A 164 -5.77 14.05 4.84
C ASP A 164 -6.00 13.01 3.75
N MET A 165 -7.02 12.15 3.90
CA MET A 165 -7.48 11.28 2.81
C MET A 165 -7.95 12.08 1.60
N ALA A 166 -8.68 13.18 1.83
CA ALA A 166 -9.11 14.06 0.74
C ALA A 166 -7.93 14.78 0.06
N ARG A 167 -6.88 15.17 0.80
CA ARG A 167 -5.62 15.71 0.24
C ARG A 167 -4.94 14.70 -0.68
N PHE A 168 -4.83 13.44 -0.24
CA PHE A 168 -4.31 12.38 -1.10
C PHE A 168 -5.15 12.21 -2.38
N GLY A 169 -6.47 12.21 -2.26
CA GLY A 169 -7.36 12.17 -3.42
C GLY A 169 -7.15 13.34 -4.38
N LEU A 170 -6.97 14.56 -3.86
CA LEU A 170 -6.64 15.74 -4.65
C LEU A 170 -5.29 15.62 -5.36
N LEU A 171 -4.26 15.12 -4.66
CA LEU A 171 -2.94 14.86 -5.27
C LEU A 171 -3.07 13.89 -6.45
N CYS A 172 -3.81 12.80 -6.29
CA CYS A 172 -4.04 11.83 -7.37
C CYS A 172 -4.81 12.45 -8.54
N LEU A 173 -5.88 13.21 -8.28
CA LEU A 173 -6.67 13.89 -9.31
C LEU A 173 -5.83 14.92 -10.08
N ASN A 174 -4.87 15.55 -9.40
CA ASN A 174 -3.93 16.50 -9.99
C ASN A 174 -2.64 15.85 -10.50
N LYS A 175 -2.65 14.52 -10.74
CA LYS A 175 -1.55 13.76 -11.35
C LYS A 175 -0.20 13.93 -10.63
N GLY A 176 -0.22 14.00 -9.31
CA GLY A 176 1.00 14.17 -8.50
C GLY A 176 1.46 15.62 -8.32
N ILE A 177 0.69 16.60 -8.81
CA ILE A 177 1.01 18.03 -8.66
C ILE A 177 0.36 18.58 -7.39
N TRP A 178 1.12 19.27 -6.55
CA TRP A 178 0.65 19.97 -5.36
C TRP A 178 1.23 21.38 -5.29
N ALA A 179 0.39 22.41 -5.10
CA ALA A 179 0.81 23.80 -5.01
C ALA A 179 1.77 24.27 -6.16
N ASN A 180 1.59 23.71 -7.37
CA ASN A 180 2.41 23.91 -8.58
C ASN A 180 3.78 23.20 -8.61
N ASP A 181 4.09 22.36 -7.63
CA ASP A 181 5.25 21.47 -7.67
C ASP A 181 4.82 20.03 -7.98
N THR A 182 5.71 19.24 -8.57
CA THR A 182 5.46 17.84 -8.96
C THR A 182 6.21 16.89 -8.05
N LEU A 183 5.50 15.87 -7.58
CA LEU A 183 6.03 14.84 -6.71
C LEU A 183 6.81 13.74 -7.46
#